data_AF-A0AAD8GYP2-F1
#
_entry.id   AF-A0AAD8GYP2-F1
#
_cell.length_a   1.000
_cell.length_b   1.000
_cell.length_c   1.000
_cell.angle_alpha   90.00
_cell.angle_beta   90.00
_cell.angle_gamma   90.00
#
_symmetry.space_group_name_H-M   'P 1'
#
loop_
_entity.id
_entity.type
_entity.pdbx_description
1 polymer ?
#
loop_
_entity_poly.entity_id
_entity_poly.type
_entity_poly.pdbx_seq_one_letter_code
_entity_poly.pdbx_strand_id
1 'polypeptide(L)'
;MITAGVSWPARESVSSGTSASSSANCSYSSERDRNAGQWRVEVVLLSYKHLLLENSKVGRIVLAAAAKHLTPVVLELGGKCPVIVDSDINLKVVVSRIISGKWGCNNGQACIAPDYIITTKDFAPKLVDSLKLHLIKFYGEEPLKSNDISRIVNLNQVTS
;
A
#
# COMPACT_ATOMS: atom_id res chain seq x y z
N MET A 1 -5.21 2.16 -30.27
CA MET A 1 -4.70 1.15 -29.32
C MET A 1 -3.20 1.07 -29.56
N ILE A 2 -2.37 1.50 -28.62
CA ILE A 2 -0.91 1.47 -28.76
C ILE A 2 -0.40 0.47 -27.73
N THR A 3 0.13 -0.67 -28.18
CA THR A 3 0.77 -1.69 -27.36
C THR A 3 2.27 -1.43 -27.35
N ALA A 4 2.87 -1.36 -26.16
CA ALA A 4 4.32 -1.26 -26.01
C ALA A 4 4.79 -2.46 -25.17
N GLY A 5 5.43 -3.43 -25.84
CA GLY A 5 6.04 -4.59 -25.18
C GLY A 5 7.34 -4.18 -24.49
N VAL A 6 7.45 -4.48 -23.19
CA VAL A 6 8.70 -4.32 -22.42
C VAL A 6 9.06 -5.67 -21.79
N SER A 7 10.26 -6.18 -22.05
CA SER A 7 10.77 -7.45 -21.52
C SER A 7 11.65 -7.24 -20.27
N TRP A 8 11.47 -8.07 -19.23
CA TRP A 8 12.10 -7.88 -17.90
C TRP A 8 12.81 -9.12 -17.38
N PRO A 9 14.12 -9.14 -17.07
CA PRO A 9 14.77 -10.34 -16.52
C PRO A 9 14.15 -10.75 -15.19
N ALA A 10 13.87 -12.05 -15.03
CA ALA A 10 13.12 -12.59 -13.90
C ALA A 10 13.90 -12.46 -12.59
N ARG A 11 13.27 -11.85 -11.58
CA ARG A 11 13.54 -12.16 -10.16
C ARG A 11 12.20 -12.35 -9.46
N GLU A 12 12.01 -13.57 -8.94
CA GLU A 12 10.83 -14.13 -8.24
C GLU A 12 10.25 -13.16 -7.19
N SER A 13 8.96 -13.05 -6.86
CA SER A 13 7.73 -13.79 -7.16
C SER A 13 6.55 -12.80 -7.03
N VAL A 14 5.66 -12.71 -8.03
CA VAL A 14 4.36 -12.01 -7.89
C VAL A 14 3.28 -13.04 -8.19
N SER A 15 2.44 -13.30 -7.19
CA SER A 15 1.30 -14.21 -7.27
C SER A 15 0.33 -13.74 -8.35
N SER A 16 -0.04 -14.64 -9.26
CA SER A 16 -1.05 -14.46 -10.29
C SER A 16 -2.39 -14.07 -9.65
N GLY A 17 -2.81 -12.82 -9.83
CA GLY A 17 -4.13 -12.35 -9.40
C GLY A 17 -4.74 -11.44 -10.46
N THR A 18 -5.77 -11.93 -11.12
CA THR A 18 -6.71 -11.10 -11.91
C THR A 18 -7.64 -10.42 -10.92
N SER A 19 -7.36 -9.16 -10.56
CA SER A 19 -8.35 -8.29 -9.94
C SER A 19 -8.66 -7.15 -10.91
N ALA A 20 -9.74 -7.30 -11.65
CA ALA A 20 -10.35 -6.21 -12.39
C ALA A 20 -11.26 -5.46 -11.41
N SER A 21 -10.84 -4.28 -10.93
CA SER A 21 -11.79 -3.36 -10.30
C SER A 21 -12.55 -2.64 -11.43
N SER A 22 -13.87 -2.76 -11.41
CA SER A 22 -14.80 -2.42 -12.50
C SER A 22 -14.99 -0.93 -12.78
N SER A 23 -14.11 -0.05 -12.28
CA SER A 23 -14.15 1.39 -12.55
C SER A 23 -12.99 1.90 -13.41
N ALA A 24 -12.02 1.05 -13.76
CA ALA A 24 -10.93 1.40 -14.65
C ALA A 24 -10.79 0.36 -15.76
N ASN A 25 -11.00 0.75 -17.03
CA ASN A 25 -10.65 -0.06 -18.20
C ASN A 25 -9.11 -0.15 -18.35
N CYS A 26 -8.42 -0.67 -17.34
CA CYS A 26 -6.99 -0.95 -17.33
C CYS A 26 -6.83 -2.47 -17.32
N SER A 27 -6.60 -3.06 -18.49
CA SER A 27 -6.33 -4.48 -18.62
C SER A 27 -4.85 -4.74 -18.36
N TYR A 28 -4.56 -5.49 -17.30
CA TYR A 28 -3.25 -6.08 -17.03
C TYR A 28 -3.29 -7.53 -17.53
N SER A 29 -2.46 -7.88 -18.51
CA SER A 29 -2.25 -9.26 -18.94
C SER A 29 -0.82 -9.67 -18.62
N SER A 30 -0.68 -10.60 -17.66
CA SER A 30 0.58 -11.30 -17.45
C SER A 30 0.54 -12.61 -18.22
N GLU A 31 1.30 -12.71 -19.32
CA GLU A 31 1.54 -13.98 -19.98
C GLU A 31 2.91 -14.53 -19.59
N ARG A 32 2.95 -15.82 -19.25
CA ARG A 32 4.20 -16.55 -19.01
C ARG A 32 4.76 -16.97 -20.36
N ASP A 33 5.84 -16.34 -20.82
CA ASP A 33 6.54 -16.79 -22.01
C ASP A 33 7.23 -18.14 -21.71
N ARG A 34 6.71 -19.22 -22.32
CA ARG A 34 7.11 -20.61 -22.02
C ARG A 34 8.57 -20.91 -22.37
N ASN A 35 9.22 -20.09 -23.20
CA ASN A 35 10.59 -20.33 -23.67
C ASN A 35 11.66 -19.44 -22.99
N ALA A 36 11.28 -18.41 -22.23
CA ALA A 36 12.24 -17.44 -21.68
C ALA A 36 12.30 -17.39 -20.15
N GLY A 37 11.43 -18.12 -19.43
CA GLY A 37 11.35 -18.02 -17.96
C GLY A 37 11.01 -16.61 -17.46
N GLN A 38 10.50 -15.75 -18.35
CA GLN A 38 10.48 -14.31 -18.17
C GLN A 38 9.06 -13.77 -18.29
N TRP A 39 8.60 -13.04 -17.28
CA TRP A 39 7.28 -12.42 -17.27
C TRP A 39 7.30 -11.15 -18.14
N ARG A 40 6.43 -11.09 -19.15
CA ARG A 40 6.15 -9.85 -19.87
C ARG A 40 4.92 -9.19 -19.23
N VAL A 41 5.08 -7.93 -18.84
CA VAL A 41 3.99 -7.06 -18.42
C VAL A 41 3.81 -6.02 -19.51
N GLU A 42 2.72 -6.13 -20.26
CA GLU A 42 2.32 -5.08 -21.19
C GLU A 42 1.44 -4.07 -20.45
N VAL A 43 1.94 -2.85 -20.30
CA VAL A 43 1.15 -1.74 -19.76
C VAL A 43 0.54 -0.99 -20.93
N VAL A 44 -0.75 -1.23 -21.17
CA VAL A 44 -1.51 -0.51 -22.20
C VAL A 44 -1.89 0.87 -21.64
N LEU A 45 -1.10 1.89 -21.96
CA LEU A 45 -1.38 3.27 -21.60
C LEU A 45 -2.40 3.87 -22.59
N LEU A 46 -3.67 3.81 -22.23
CA LEU A 46 -4.72 4.55 -22.94
C LEU A 46 -4.68 6.02 -22.50
N SER A 47 -4.89 6.93 -23.46
CA SER A 47 -4.85 8.39 -23.26
C SER A 47 -5.77 8.82 -22.10
N TYR A 48 -5.20 9.58 -21.16
CA TYR A 48 -5.82 10.12 -19.94
C TYR A 48 -6.25 9.07 -18.91
N LYS A 49 -5.30 8.57 -18.11
CA LYS A 49 -5.60 7.70 -16.95
C LYS A 49 -4.73 7.98 -15.74
N HIS A 50 -5.37 7.94 -14.57
CA HIS A 50 -4.71 7.87 -13.27
C HIS A 50 -4.16 6.46 -13.06
N LEU A 51 -2.87 6.34 -12.73
CA LEU A 51 -2.23 5.07 -12.44
C LEU A 51 -1.92 5.00 -10.94
N LEU A 52 -2.63 4.11 -10.24
CA LEU A 52 -2.39 3.83 -8.83
C LEU A 52 -1.22 2.85 -8.72
N LEU A 53 -0.10 3.29 -8.15
CA LEU A 53 1.13 2.49 -8.08
C LEU A 53 1.71 2.57 -6.68
N GLU A 54 1.48 1.57 -5.86
CA GLU A 54 1.92 1.56 -4.46
C GLU A 54 3.45 1.56 -4.28
N ASN A 55 4.21 1.33 -5.36
CA ASN A 55 5.66 1.19 -5.34
C ASN A 55 6.36 2.16 -6.30
N SER A 56 7.26 2.99 -5.75
CA SER A 56 8.07 3.95 -6.51
C SER A 56 8.96 3.30 -7.58
N LYS A 57 9.40 2.05 -7.38
CA LYS A 57 10.14 1.29 -8.40
C LYS A 57 9.28 1.06 -9.65
N VAL A 58 8.02 0.63 -9.46
CA VAL A 58 7.08 0.41 -10.57
C VAL A 58 6.64 1.75 -11.16
N GLY A 59 6.46 2.78 -10.34
CA GLY A 59 6.20 4.16 -10.80
C GLY A 59 7.22 4.67 -11.82
N ARG A 60 8.51 4.48 -11.55
CA ARG A 60 9.59 4.88 -12.47
C ARG A 60 9.52 4.13 -13.81
N ILE A 61 9.19 2.84 -13.75
CA ILE A 61 9.05 2.00 -14.95
C ILE A 61 7.89 2.50 -15.82
N VAL A 62 6.74 2.76 -15.20
CA VAL A 62 5.55 3.25 -15.89
C VAL A 62 5.81 4.62 -16.51
N LEU A 63 6.46 5.53 -15.79
CA LEU A 63 6.84 6.84 -16.32
C LEU A 63 7.79 6.73 -17.53
N ALA A 64 8.78 5.83 -17.47
CA ALA A 64 9.71 5.62 -18.58
C ALA A 64 9.01 5.07 -19.84
N ALA A 65 7.99 4.23 -19.66
CA ALA A 65 7.16 3.75 -20.78
C ALA A 65 6.27 4.88 -21.34
N ALA A 66 5.64 5.67 -20.47
CA ALA A 66 4.78 6.79 -20.86
C ALA A 66 5.51 7.89 -21.63
N ALA A 67 6.76 8.19 -21.25
CA ALA A 67 7.60 9.22 -21.86
C ALA A 67 7.84 8.97 -23.36
N LYS A 68 7.90 7.71 -23.80
CA LYS A 68 8.07 7.35 -25.23
C LYS A 68 6.92 7.81 -26.12
N HIS A 69 5.76 8.09 -25.53
CA HIS A 69 4.53 8.44 -26.24
C HIS A 69 3.97 9.80 -25.83
N LEU A 70 4.73 10.59 -25.05
CA LEU A 70 4.28 11.87 -24.47
C LEU A 70 2.94 11.73 -23.72
N THR A 71 2.71 10.55 -23.13
CA THR A 71 1.47 10.29 -22.39
C THR A 71 1.56 10.96 -21.03
N PRO A 72 0.63 11.87 -20.67
CA PRO A 72 0.57 12.41 -19.33
C PRO A 72 0.24 11.31 -18.33
N VAL A 73 0.89 11.32 -17.17
CA VAL A 73 0.65 10.34 -16.10
C VAL A 73 0.41 11.05 -14.77
N VAL A 74 -0.49 10.47 -13.98
CA VAL A 74 -0.63 10.76 -12.55
C VAL A 74 -0.18 9.50 -11.81
N LEU A 75 0.82 9.63 -10.95
CA LEU A 75 1.40 8.51 -10.20
C LEU A 75 1.07 8.69 -8.70
N GLU A 76 0.13 7.90 -8.21
CA GLU A 76 -0.14 7.83 -6.77
C GLU A 76 0.81 6.81 -6.15
N LEU A 77 1.87 7.30 -5.49
CA LEU A 77 2.93 6.48 -4.89
C LEU A 77 2.79 6.41 -3.37
N GLY A 78 3.31 5.33 -2.79
CA GLY A 78 3.42 5.20 -1.34
C GLY A 78 4.55 6.03 -0.72
N GLY A 79 4.61 6.02 0.61
CA GLY A 79 5.64 6.69 1.41
C GLY A 79 5.44 6.41 2.90
N LYS A 80 6.27 7.01 3.75
CA LYS A 80 6.13 6.92 5.21
C LYS A 80 5.34 8.12 5.71
N CYS A 81 4.09 7.90 6.11
CA CYS A 81 3.21 8.97 6.60
C CYS A 81 3.45 9.26 8.10
N PRO A 82 4.05 10.40 8.48
CA PRO A 82 4.25 10.75 9.89
C PRO A 82 2.93 11.17 10.55
N VAL A 83 2.80 10.89 11.84
CA VAL A 83 1.81 11.52 12.72
C VAL A 83 2.55 12.27 13.82
N ILE A 84 2.35 13.59 13.89
CA ILE A 84 2.93 14.42 14.95
C ILE A 84 1.91 14.56 16.07
N VAL A 85 2.30 14.24 17.29
CA VAL A 85 1.44 14.31 18.49
C VAL A 85 2.09 15.24 19.51
N ASP A 86 1.43 16.36 19.78
CA ASP A 86 1.79 17.30 20.83
C ASP A 86 1.41 16.73 22.22
N SER A 87 2.01 17.24 23.28
CA SER A 87 1.71 16.86 24.67
C SER A 87 0.44 17.48 25.22
N ASP A 88 -0.02 18.60 24.65
CA ASP A 88 -1.25 19.30 25.08
C ASP A 88 -2.44 18.94 24.17
N ILE A 89 -2.88 17.68 24.25
CA ILE A 89 -3.97 17.15 23.42
C ILE A 89 -4.94 16.28 24.20
N ASN A 90 -6.13 16.10 23.63
CA ASN A 90 -7.07 15.08 24.11
C ASN A 90 -6.58 13.68 23.72
N LEU A 91 -5.89 13.02 24.65
CA LEU A 91 -5.23 11.73 24.43
C LEU A 91 -6.19 10.64 23.95
N LYS A 92 -7.41 10.57 24.50
CA LYS A 92 -8.39 9.54 24.12
C LYS A 92 -8.80 9.67 22.65
N VAL A 93 -9.05 10.90 22.20
CA VAL A 93 -9.45 11.17 20.81
C VAL A 93 -8.29 10.89 19.85
N VAL A 94 -7.09 11.36 20.18
CA VAL A 94 -5.89 11.14 19.34
C VAL A 94 -5.59 9.65 19.19
N VAL A 95 -5.59 8.91 20.30
CA VAL A 95 -5.34 7.47 20.29
C VAL A 95 -6.39 6.70 19.48
N SER A 96 -7.67 7.01 19.66
CA SER A 96 -8.73 6.37 18.88
C SER A 96 -8.55 6.62 17.36
N ARG A 97 -8.19 7.84 16.96
CA ARG A 97 -7.97 8.19 15.54
C ARG A 97 -6.74 7.50 14.95
N ILE A 98 -5.64 7.45 15.71
CA ILE A 98 -4.44 6.73 15.30
C ILE A 98 -4.76 5.26 15.10
N ILE A 99 -5.51 4.64 16.01
CA ILE A 99 -5.86 3.22 15.91
C ILE A 99 -6.73 2.95 14.68
N SER A 100 -7.77 3.75 14.48
CA SER A 100 -8.64 3.63 13.29
C SER A 100 -7.85 3.82 11.99
N GLY A 101 -6.95 4.79 11.94
CA GLY A 101 -6.12 5.04 10.75
C GLY A 101 -5.07 3.96 10.51
N LYS A 102 -4.48 3.39 11.57
CA LYS A 102 -3.40 2.40 11.47
C LYS A 102 -3.92 0.98 11.30
N TRP A 103 -4.80 0.51 12.18
CA TRP A 103 -5.24 -0.90 12.18
C TRP A 103 -6.67 -1.05 11.64
N GLY A 104 -7.53 -0.05 11.87
CA GLY A 104 -8.92 -0.08 11.39
C GLY A 104 -9.01 -0.11 9.87
N CYS A 105 -8.07 0.56 9.18
CA CYS A 105 -7.97 0.51 7.72
C CYS A 105 -7.04 -0.63 7.29
N ASN A 106 -7.62 -1.78 6.94
CA ASN A 106 -6.93 -2.92 6.31
C ASN A 106 -5.66 -3.41 7.04
N ASN A 107 -5.66 -3.35 8.37
CA ASN A 107 -4.51 -3.71 9.21
C ASN A 107 -3.21 -2.97 8.82
N GLY A 108 -3.34 -1.69 8.42
CA GLY A 108 -2.21 -0.81 8.10
C GLY A 108 -1.68 -0.95 6.68
N GLN A 109 -2.27 -1.82 5.86
CA GLN A 109 -1.97 -1.97 4.45
C GLN A 109 -2.74 -0.91 3.64
N ALA A 110 -2.44 0.36 3.90
CA ALA A 110 -2.98 1.50 3.17
C ALA A 110 -1.88 2.56 3.00
N CYS A 111 -1.77 3.16 1.80
CA CYS A 111 -0.72 4.13 1.47
C CYS A 111 -0.71 5.37 2.39
N ILE A 112 -1.87 5.73 2.93
CA ILE A 112 -2.07 6.88 3.82
C ILE A 112 -2.12 6.49 5.31
N ALA A 113 -1.91 5.21 5.65
CA ALA A 113 -1.92 4.78 7.04
C ALA A 113 -0.77 5.46 7.81
N PRO A 114 -0.98 5.82 9.09
CA PRO A 114 0.10 6.25 9.98
C PRO A 114 1.28 5.28 9.91
N ASP A 115 2.47 5.74 9.55
CA ASP A 115 3.65 4.86 9.52
C ASP A 115 4.38 4.92 10.86
N TYR A 116 4.65 6.14 11.33
CA TYR A 116 5.36 6.40 12.58
C TYR A 116 4.83 7.64 13.27
N ILE A 117 5.06 7.70 14.58
CA ILE A 117 4.63 8.82 15.42
C ILE A 117 5.86 9.61 15.86
N ILE A 118 5.78 10.94 15.76
CA ILE A 118 6.74 11.88 16.34
C ILE A 118 6.05 12.58 17.52
N THR A 119 6.67 12.53 18.69
CA THR A 119 6.17 13.21 19.89
C THR A 119 7.31 13.57 20.83
N THR A 120 7.03 14.30 21.91
CA THR A 120 8.03 14.65 22.92
C THR A 120 8.42 13.42 23.75
N LYS A 121 9.68 13.38 24.19
CA LYS A 121 10.25 12.23 24.91
C LYS A 121 9.44 11.85 26.15
N ASP A 122 8.98 12.84 26.91
CA ASP A 122 8.25 12.64 28.16
C ASP A 122 6.80 12.20 27.92
N PHE A 123 6.24 12.49 26.75
CA PHE A 123 4.87 12.12 26.39
C PHE A 123 4.77 10.72 25.76
N ALA A 124 5.85 10.25 25.13
CA ALA A 124 5.87 8.96 24.43
C ALA A 124 5.39 7.77 25.29
N PRO A 125 5.81 7.60 26.56
CA PRO A 125 5.32 6.49 27.40
C PRO A 125 3.81 6.54 27.62
N LYS A 126 3.28 7.72 27.94
CA LYS A 126 1.85 7.96 28.16
C LYS A 126 1.03 7.65 26.91
N LEU A 127 1.55 8.00 25.74
CA LEU A 127 0.90 7.71 24.45
C LEU A 127 0.89 6.19 24.16
N VAL A 128 2.01 5.51 24.36
CA VAL A 128 2.14 4.06 24.15
C VAL A 128 1.18 3.27 25.05
N ASP A 129 1.10 3.63 26.34
CA ASP A 129 0.22 2.94 27.27
C ASP A 129 -1.26 3.14 26.90
N SER A 130 -1.63 4.36 26.52
CA SER A 130 -3.00 4.63 26.06
C SER A 130 -3.34 3.89 24.76
N LEU A 131 -2.39 3.75 23.83
CA LEU A 131 -2.56 2.98 22.59
C LEU A 131 -2.83 1.50 22.89
N LYS A 132 -2.04 0.87 23.76
CA LYS A 132 -2.23 -0.53 24.17
C LYS A 132 -3.63 -0.79 24.73
N LEU A 133 -4.06 0.06 25.67
CA LEU A 133 -5.38 -0.05 26.29
C LEU A 133 -6.52 0.09 25.28
N HIS A 134 -6.39 1.01 24.32
CA HIS A 134 -7.42 1.18 23.29
C HIS A 134 -7.39 0.05 22.27
N LEU A 135 -6.24 -0.52 21.92
CA LEU A 135 -6.17 -1.68 21.03
C LEU A 135 -6.92 -2.88 21.59
N ILE A 136 -6.78 -3.16 22.89
CA ILE A 136 -7.55 -4.21 23.57
C ILE A 136 -9.04 -3.90 23.51
N LYS A 137 -9.45 -2.63 23.68
CA LYS A 137 -10.85 -2.24 23.56
C LYS A 137 -11.40 -2.42 22.13
N PHE A 138 -10.58 -2.18 21.11
CA PHE A 138 -10.98 -2.28 19.71
C PHE A 138 -11.04 -3.73 19.21
N TYR A 139 -10.05 -4.56 19.57
CA TYR A 139 -9.89 -5.90 18.98
C TYR A 139 -9.95 -7.05 20.00
N GLY A 140 -10.16 -6.75 21.29
CA GLY A 140 -10.11 -7.71 22.38
C GLY A 140 -8.69 -8.07 22.83
N GLU A 141 -8.60 -8.92 23.85
CA GLU A 141 -7.33 -9.46 24.38
C GLU A 141 -6.59 -10.37 23.38
N GLU A 142 -7.34 -10.97 22.45
CA GLU A 142 -6.79 -11.83 21.39
C GLU A 142 -7.11 -11.24 20.00
N PRO A 143 -6.34 -10.24 19.53
CA PRO A 143 -6.63 -9.53 18.27
C PRO A 143 -6.76 -10.47 17.06
N LEU A 144 -6.01 -11.56 17.01
CA LEU A 144 -6.05 -12.53 15.91
C LEU A 144 -7.40 -13.28 15.78
N LYS A 145 -8.21 -13.31 16.84
CA LYS A 145 -9.57 -13.87 16.83
C LYS A 145 -10.63 -12.82 16.53
N SER A 146 -10.27 -11.54 16.46
CA SER A 146 -11.21 -10.47 16.12
C SER A 146 -11.68 -10.62 14.67
N ASN A 147 -12.99 -10.46 14.46
CA ASN A 147 -13.57 -10.39 13.11
C ASN A 147 -13.26 -9.06 12.42
N ASP A 148 -12.82 -8.05 13.17
CA ASP A 148 -12.62 -6.69 12.69
C ASP A 148 -11.17 -6.41 12.26
N ILE A 149 -10.25 -7.36 12.47
CA ILE A 149 -8.86 -7.24 12.01
C ILE A 149 -8.66 -7.90 10.65
N SER A 150 -8.10 -7.15 9.69
CA SER A 150 -7.76 -7.68 8.38
C SER A 150 -6.46 -8.49 8.39
N ARG A 151 -6.28 -9.38 7.41
CA ARG A 151 -5.07 -10.19 7.25
C ARG A 151 -4.06 -9.51 6.33
N ILE A 152 -2.79 -9.82 6.53
CA ILE A 152 -1.73 -9.44 5.60
C ILE A 152 -1.94 -10.17 4.27
N VAL A 153 -1.70 -9.47 3.16
CA VAL A 153 -2.03 -9.94 1.80
C VAL A 153 -1.35 -11.25 1.43
N ASN A 154 -0.12 -11.49 1.88
CA ASN A 154 0.60 -12.74 1.66
C ASN A 154 1.76 -12.92 2.66
N LEU A 155 2.36 -14.11 2.67
CA LEU A 155 3.44 -14.48 3.59
C LEU A 155 4.71 -13.64 3.39
N ASN A 156 5.04 -13.28 2.13
CA ASN A 156 6.24 -12.49 1.84
C ASN A 156 6.22 -11.15 2.60
N GLN A 157 5.06 -10.50 2.74
CA GLN A 157 4.91 -9.24 3.48
C GLN A 157 4.96 -9.40 5.00
N VAL A 158 4.83 -10.62 5.53
CA VAL A 158 4.96 -10.91 6.97
C VAL A 158 6.42 -11.15 7.36
N THR A 159 7.21 -11.72 6.45
CA THR A 159 8.59 -12.16 6.71
C THR A 159 9.67 -11.19 6.22
N SER A 160 9.28 -10.09 5.56
CA SER A 160 10.19 -9.10 4.96
C SER A 160 10.86 -8.18 5.98
#